data_AF-A0A9D8XN77-F1
#
_entry.id   AF-A0A9D8XN77-F1
#
_cell.length_a   1.000
_cell.length_b   1.000
_cell.length_c   1.000
_cell.angle_alpha   90.00
_cell.angle_beta   90.00
_cell.angle_gamma   90.00
#
_symmetry.space_group_name_H-M   'P 1'
#
loop_
_entity.id
_entity.type
_entity.pdbx_description
1 polymer ?
#
loop_
_entity_poly.entity_id
_entity_poly.type
_entity_poly.pdbx_seq_one_letter_code
_entity_poly.pdbx_strand_id
1 'polypeptide(L)'
;MEKIVIAFFAVFLLLSAGGCSSDKNFIPDYNFQPQQSDMLSPAELKVLTAHARNFVSKSKKLPLKPEQKKLIRTTQPDVKIKYFGKKYGQIRMTWRVATNAQLELFGTGRMTGEDFPWRLRLSATDGTHPVPKEMRQNVEKIR
;
A
#
# COMPACT_ATOMS: atom_id res chain seq x y z
N MET A 1 62.40 -17.75 -7.94
CA MET A 1 61.66 -17.72 -6.65
C MET A 1 60.77 -16.48 -6.69
N GLU A 2 59.70 -16.50 -7.49
CA GLU A 2 58.37 -17.07 -7.21
C GLU A 2 57.61 -16.40 -6.05
N LYS A 3 56.63 -15.58 -6.49
CA LYS A 3 55.23 -15.46 -6.01
C LYS A 3 54.99 -15.07 -4.56
N ILE A 4 54.36 -13.89 -4.37
CA ILE A 4 53.11 -13.72 -3.62
C ILE A 4 52.38 -12.54 -4.29
N VAL A 5 51.46 -12.84 -5.20
CA VAL A 5 50.43 -11.89 -5.65
C VAL A 5 49.32 -11.99 -4.63
N ILE A 6 49.17 -10.93 -3.84
CA ILE A 6 48.21 -10.85 -2.76
C ILE A 6 46.80 -10.95 -3.36
N ALA A 7 46.11 -12.01 -2.97
CA ALA A 7 44.69 -12.23 -3.21
C ALA A 7 43.87 -11.10 -2.58
N PHE A 8 43.52 -10.10 -3.38
CA PHE A 8 42.50 -9.11 -3.07
C PHE A 8 41.43 -9.20 -4.15
N PHE A 9 40.16 -9.24 -3.73
CA PHE A 9 38.95 -9.22 -4.57
C PHE A 9 38.40 -10.56 -5.13
N ALA A 10 38.36 -11.60 -4.29
CA ALA A 10 37.52 -12.78 -4.52
C ALA A 10 36.20 -12.78 -3.69
N VAL A 11 35.73 -11.62 -3.22
CA VAL A 11 34.48 -11.53 -2.41
C VAL A 11 33.67 -10.29 -2.81
N PHE A 12 33.36 -10.18 -4.10
CA PHE A 12 32.36 -9.26 -4.60
C PHE A 12 31.61 -10.02 -5.71
N LEU A 13 30.27 -10.05 -5.63
CA LEU A 13 29.34 -10.67 -6.60
C LEU A 13 28.87 -12.11 -6.35
N LEU A 14 28.62 -12.49 -5.08
CA LEU A 14 27.78 -13.65 -4.74
C LEU A 14 26.46 -13.27 -4.04
N LEU A 15 26.07 -11.98 -4.02
CA LEU A 15 24.96 -11.47 -3.21
C LEU A 15 23.87 -10.68 -3.96
N SER A 16 23.79 -10.79 -5.28
CA SER A 16 22.77 -10.08 -6.08
C SER A 16 21.84 -11.00 -6.88
N ALA A 17 21.60 -12.22 -6.41
CA ALA A 17 20.35 -12.93 -6.70
C ALA A 17 19.34 -12.64 -5.58
N GLY A 18 19.14 -11.35 -5.28
CA GLY A 18 18.00 -10.89 -4.50
C GLY A 18 16.75 -11.24 -5.28
N GLY A 19 16.01 -12.24 -4.80
CA GLY A 19 14.79 -12.72 -5.41
C GLY A 19 13.81 -11.59 -5.63
N CYS A 20 13.69 -11.14 -6.88
CA CYS A 20 12.48 -10.49 -7.37
C CYS A 20 11.35 -11.53 -7.34
N SER A 21 10.82 -11.84 -6.16
CA SER A 21 9.55 -12.56 -6.03
C SER A 21 8.43 -11.58 -6.36
N SER A 22 8.41 -11.14 -7.63
CA SER A 22 7.18 -10.60 -8.18
C SER A 22 6.22 -11.78 -8.30
N ASP A 23 5.08 -11.70 -7.63
CA ASP A 23 3.90 -12.58 -7.73
C ASP A 23 3.31 -12.57 -9.18
N LYS A 24 4.15 -12.67 -10.21
CA LYS A 24 3.81 -12.55 -11.63
C LYS A 24 2.92 -13.69 -12.14
N ASN A 25 2.79 -14.77 -11.37
CA ASN A 25 2.05 -15.97 -11.75
C ASN A 25 0.76 -16.18 -10.95
N PHE A 26 0.36 -15.23 -10.08
CA PHE A 26 -0.93 -15.36 -9.40
C PHE A 26 -2.06 -15.03 -10.35
N ILE A 27 -2.90 -16.03 -10.64
CA ILE A 27 -4.13 -15.87 -11.42
C ILE A 27 -5.28 -15.66 -10.43
N PRO A 28 -5.92 -14.47 -10.41
CA PRO A 28 -7.02 -14.20 -9.49
C PRO A 28 -8.25 -15.05 -9.81
N ASP A 29 -8.77 -15.74 -8.80
CA ASP A 29 -10.06 -16.41 -8.86
C ASP A 29 -11.15 -15.46 -8.33
N TYR A 30 -11.99 -14.97 -9.23
CA TYR A 30 -13.08 -14.05 -8.89
C TYR A 30 -14.26 -14.73 -8.20
N ASN A 31 -14.34 -16.07 -8.25
CA ASN A 31 -15.34 -16.88 -7.57
C ASN A 31 -14.79 -17.49 -6.27
N PHE A 32 -13.59 -17.08 -5.86
CA PHE A 32 -12.94 -17.56 -4.64
C PHE A 32 -13.83 -17.32 -3.42
N GLN A 33 -14.10 -18.37 -2.67
CA GLN A 33 -14.81 -18.31 -1.40
C GLN A 33 -13.78 -18.42 -0.27
N PRO A 34 -13.38 -17.30 0.36
CA PRO A 34 -12.32 -17.31 1.35
C PRO A 34 -12.73 -18.07 2.62
N GLN A 35 -11.90 -18.99 3.08
CA GLN A 35 -11.99 -19.54 4.43
C GLN A 35 -11.28 -18.62 5.42
N GLN A 36 -11.53 -18.79 6.72
CA GLN A 36 -10.91 -17.96 7.76
C GLN A 36 -9.37 -18.01 7.71
N SER A 37 -8.78 -19.15 7.35
CA SER A 37 -7.34 -19.33 7.17
C SER A 37 -6.75 -18.60 5.95
N ASP A 38 -7.59 -18.23 4.99
CA ASP A 38 -7.20 -17.49 3.79
C ASP A 38 -7.26 -15.97 4.00
N MET A 39 -8.01 -15.55 5.03
CA MET A 39 -8.16 -14.14 5.38
C MET A 39 -6.95 -13.62 6.16
N LEU A 40 -6.84 -12.29 6.23
CA LEU A 40 -5.87 -11.66 7.11
C LEU A 40 -6.30 -11.88 8.56
N SER A 41 -5.38 -12.35 9.38
CA SER A 41 -5.57 -12.32 10.82
C SER A 41 -5.66 -10.87 11.33
N PRO A 42 -6.23 -10.63 12.53
CA PRO A 42 -6.25 -9.30 13.13
C PRO A 42 -4.85 -8.68 13.30
N ALA A 43 -3.82 -9.50 13.53
CA ALA A 43 -2.44 -9.05 13.63
C ALA A 43 -1.88 -8.60 12.27
N GLU A 44 -2.11 -9.38 11.21
CA GLU A 44 -1.67 -9.03 9.85
C GLU A 44 -2.38 -7.78 9.32
N LEU A 45 -3.68 -7.64 9.63
CA LEU A 45 -4.42 -6.43 9.27
C LEU A 45 -3.82 -5.19 9.95
N LYS A 46 -3.46 -5.28 11.24
CA LYS A 46 -2.79 -4.17 11.96
C LYS A 46 -1.47 -3.78 11.30
N VAL A 47 -0.66 -4.77 10.92
CA VAL A 47 0.61 -4.55 10.21
C VAL A 47 0.35 -3.86 8.87
N LEU A 48 -0.58 -4.38 8.07
CA LEU A 48 -0.94 -3.79 6.77
C LEU A 48 -1.44 -2.35 6.90
N THR A 49 -2.25 -2.05 7.93
CA THR A 49 -2.68 -0.69 8.24
C THR A 49 -1.52 0.22 8.65
N ALA A 50 -0.52 -0.30 9.36
CA ALA A 50 0.70 0.47 9.67
C ALA A 50 1.50 0.79 8.40
N HIS A 51 1.64 -0.15 7.46
CA HIS A 51 2.26 0.10 6.16
C HIS A 51 1.48 1.16 5.36
N ALA A 52 0.15 1.06 5.34
CA ALA A 52 -0.71 2.06 4.72
C ALA A 52 -0.49 3.47 5.31
N ARG A 53 -0.46 3.60 6.63
CA ARG A 53 -0.16 4.88 7.31
C ARG A 53 1.22 5.42 6.93
N ASN A 54 2.23 4.55 6.88
CA ASN A 54 3.58 4.94 6.49
C ASN A 54 3.62 5.45 5.05
N PHE A 55 2.98 4.71 4.13
CA PHE A 55 2.84 5.10 2.72
C PHE A 55 2.18 6.47 2.57
N VAL A 56 1.05 6.71 3.24
CA VAL A 56 0.36 8.01 3.21
C VAL A 56 1.26 9.12 3.75
N SER A 57 2.01 8.87 4.82
CA SER A 57 2.88 9.87 5.43
C SER A 57 4.04 10.30 4.52
N LYS A 58 4.55 9.36 3.71
CA LYS A 58 5.64 9.56 2.73
C LYS A 58 5.15 10.08 1.38
N SER A 59 3.86 9.92 1.08
CA SER A 59 3.28 10.34 -0.20
C SER A 59 3.31 11.86 -0.35
N LYS A 60 3.97 12.33 -1.41
CA LYS A 60 3.93 13.73 -1.86
C LYS A 60 2.80 14.01 -2.84
N LYS A 61 2.01 12.98 -3.20
CA LYS A 61 0.99 13.07 -4.26
C LYS A 61 -0.24 13.89 -3.87
N LEU A 62 -0.53 14.02 -2.58
CA LEU A 62 -1.68 14.79 -2.09
C LEU A 62 -1.24 15.86 -1.08
N PRO A 63 -1.78 17.09 -1.18
CA PRO A 63 -1.50 18.16 -0.23
C PRO A 63 -2.29 17.97 1.09
N LEU A 64 -1.93 16.94 1.87
CA LEU A 64 -2.53 16.71 3.18
C LEU A 64 -1.96 17.68 4.22
N LYS A 65 -2.84 18.43 4.90
CA LYS A 65 -2.46 19.32 6.01
C LYS A 65 -1.90 18.50 7.19
N PRO A 66 -1.04 19.07 8.05
CA PRO A 66 -0.47 18.35 9.21
C PRO A 66 -1.52 17.72 10.11
N GLU A 67 -2.66 18.41 10.32
CA GLU A 67 -3.79 17.91 11.12
C GLU A 67 -4.41 16.65 10.52
N GLN A 68 -4.54 16.60 9.20
CA GLN A 68 -5.08 15.45 8.47
C GLN A 68 -4.11 14.26 8.54
N LYS A 69 -2.80 14.52 8.42
CA LYS A 69 -1.77 13.50 8.63
C LYS A 69 -1.80 12.96 10.06
N LYS A 70 -2.02 13.82 11.06
CA LYS A 70 -2.21 13.40 12.46
C LYS A 70 -3.44 12.52 12.60
N LEU A 71 -4.58 12.92 12.02
CA LEU A 71 -5.82 12.14 12.04
C LEU A 71 -5.62 10.74 11.45
N ILE A 72 -4.97 10.61 10.29
CA ILE A 72 -4.71 9.31 9.64
C ILE A 72 -3.82 8.41 10.51
N ARG A 73 -2.88 9.00 11.27
CA ARG A 73 -2.00 8.26 12.17
C ARG A 73 -2.74 7.74 13.41
N THR A 74 -3.69 8.51 13.95
CA THR A 74 -4.34 8.18 15.23
C THR A 74 -5.66 7.44 15.07
N THR A 75 -6.33 7.56 13.92
CA THR A 75 -7.65 6.94 13.69
C THR A 75 -7.54 5.65 12.88
N GLN A 76 -8.48 4.73 13.14
CA GLN A 76 -8.62 3.51 12.34
C GLN A 76 -9.36 3.82 11.04
N PRO A 77 -8.89 3.30 9.89
CA PRO A 77 -9.66 3.37 8.66
C PRO A 77 -10.89 2.46 8.70
N ASP A 78 -11.89 2.80 7.89
CA ASP A 78 -12.85 1.79 7.39
C ASP A 78 -12.11 0.88 6.39
N VAL A 79 -12.19 -0.43 6.57
CA VAL A 79 -11.44 -1.40 5.75
C VAL A 79 -12.42 -2.33 5.04
N LYS A 80 -12.32 -2.38 3.71
CA LYS A 80 -13.06 -3.31 2.86
C LYS A 80 -12.09 -4.18 2.09
N ILE A 81 -12.25 -5.50 2.18
CA ILE A 81 -11.38 -6.47 1.51
C ILE A 81 -12.23 -7.40 0.65
N LYS A 82 -11.82 -7.61 -0.59
CA LYS A 82 -12.34 -8.64 -1.48
C LYS A 82 -11.21 -9.61 -1.80
N TYR A 83 -11.34 -10.86 -1.35
CA TYR A 83 -10.33 -11.89 -1.56
C TYR A 83 -10.52 -12.57 -2.92
N PHE A 84 -9.39 -12.88 -3.57
CA PHE A 84 -9.32 -13.68 -4.81
C PHE A 84 -8.41 -14.90 -4.66
N GLY A 85 -7.90 -15.12 -3.45
CA GLY A 85 -7.03 -16.22 -3.06
C GLY A 85 -6.50 -16.01 -1.64
N LYS A 86 -5.67 -16.94 -1.17
CA LYS A 86 -5.08 -16.89 0.16
C LYS A 86 -4.28 -15.61 0.37
N LYS A 87 -4.78 -14.73 1.26
CA LYS A 87 -4.19 -13.43 1.60
C LYS A 87 -3.93 -12.54 0.37
N TYR A 88 -4.63 -12.81 -0.73
CA TYR A 88 -4.54 -12.06 -1.98
C TYR A 88 -5.91 -11.48 -2.31
N GLY A 89 -5.93 -10.22 -2.74
CA GLY A 89 -7.18 -9.58 -3.06
C GLY A 89 -7.07 -8.09 -3.32
N GLN A 90 -8.24 -7.47 -3.37
CA GLN A 90 -8.42 -6.03 -3.36
C GLN A 90 -8.67 -5.55 -1.95
N ILE A 91 -8.00 -4.48 -1.55
CA ILE A 91 -8.27 -3.77 -0.30
C ILE A 91 -8.57 -2.31 -0.58
N ARG A 92 -9.50 -1.76 0.18
CA ARG A 92 -9.77 -0.34 0.28
C ARG A 92 -9.76 0.06 1.75
N MET A 93 -8.96 1.06 2.09
CA MET A 93 -8.93 1.70 3.40
C MET A 93 -9.37 3.15 3.25
N THR A 94 -10.30 3.60 4.09
CA THR A 94 -10.89 4.93 4.00
C THR A 94 -10.77 5.66 5.32
N TRP A 95 -10.21 6.88 5.29
CA TRP A 95 -10.21 7.82 6.41
C TRP A 95 -11.05 9.03 6.07
N ARG A 96 -11.96 9.42 6.98
CA ARG A 96 -12.65 10.71 6.87
C ARG A 96 -11.69 11.81 7.33
N VAL A 97 -11.20 12.63 6.39
CA VAL A 97 -10.17 13.65 6.67
C VAL A 97 -10.76 15.06 6.79
N ALA A 98 -12.01 15.25 6.38
CA ALA A 98 -12.83 16.43 6.62
C ALA A 98 -14.31 16.04 6.57
N THR A 99 -15.22 16.98 6.90
CA THR A 99 -16.68 16.74 6.85
C THR A 99 -17.15 16.19 5.51
N ASN A 100 -16.63 16.75 4.40
CA ASN A 100 -17.06 16.40 3.04
C ASN A 100 -15.96 15.69 2.23
N ALA A 101 -14.88 15.25 2.86
CA ALA A 101 -13.76 14.63 2.17
C ALA A 101 -13.23 13.39 2.90
N GLN A 102 -12.94 12.37 2.11
CA GLN A 102 -12.29 11.15 2.58
C GLN A 102 -11.04 10.84 1.77
N LEU A 103 -10.05 10.29 2.46
CA LEU A 103 -8.86 9.73 1.86
C LEU A 103 -9.09 8.24 1.65
N GLU A 104 -8.94 7.79 0.42
CA GLU A 104 -9.01 6.39 0.03
C GLU A 104 -7.64 5.88 -0.36
N LEU A 105 -7.23 4.80 0.29
CA LEU A 105 -6.07 4.01 -0.10
C LEU A 105 -6.57 2.67 -0.63
N PHE A 106 -6.17 2.28 -1.82
CA PHE A 106 -6.62 1.04 -2.43
C PHE A 106 -5.51 0.34 -3.20
N GLY A 107 -5.61 -0.97 -3.36
CA GLY A 107 -4.68 -1.74 -4.16
C GLY A 107 -5.18 -3.16 -4.36
N THR A 108 -4.52 -3.86 -5.27
CA THR A 108 -4.77 -5.27 -5.57
C THR A 108 -3.45 -6.01 -5.49
N GLY A 109 -3.41 -7.11 -4.76
CA GLY A 109 -2.20 -7.93 -4.67
C GLY A 109 -2.19 -8.83 -3.44
N ARG A 110 -1.02 -9.34 -3.12
CA ARG A 110 -0.77 -10.12 -1.91
C ARG A 110 -0.64 -9.19 -0.71
N MET A 111 -1.59 -9.30 0.23
CA MET A 111 -1.72 -8.40 1.38
C MET A 111 -0.76 -8.73 2.54
N THR A 112 0.00 -9.81 2.43
CA THR A 112 1.11 -10.14 3.33
C THR A 112 2.43 -9.86 2.63
N GLY A 113 2.90 -8.63 2.73
CA GLY A 113 4.16 -8.18 2.14
C GLY A 113 4.32 -6.67 2.30
N GLU A 114 5.56 -6.20 2.36
CA GLU A 114 5.84 -4.76 2.49
C GLU A 114 5.55 -3.99 1.20
N ASP A 115 5.62 -4.67 0.05
CA ASP A 115 5.51 -4.11 -1.30
C ASP A 115 4.08 -4.12 -1.87
N PHE A 116 3.06 -3.98 -1.01
CA PHE A 116 1.68 -3.89 -1.49
C PHE A 116 1.50 -2.65 -2.38
N PRO A 117 0.95 -2.77 -3.61
CA PRO A 117 0.92 -1.69 -4.60
C PRO A 117 -0.18 -0.66 -4.30
N TRP A 118 0.05 0.16 -3.27
CA TRP A 118 -0.87 1.18 -2.82
C TRP A 118 -1.11 2.28 -3.86
N ARG A 119 -2.38 2.61 -4.06
CA ARG A 119 -2.86 3.78 -4.79
C ARG A 119 -3.64 4.68 -3.85
N LEU A 120 -3.48 5.98 -4.03
CA LEU A 120 -4.04 7.00 -3.16
C LEU A 120 -5.01 7.86 -3.96
N ARG A 121 -6.19 8.11 -3.39
CA ARG A 121 -7.20 8.99 -3.97
C ARG A 121 -7.86 9.81 -2.86
N LEU A 122 -8.22 11.04 -3.18
CA LEU A 122 -9.10 11.85 -2.35
C LEU A 122 -10.48 11.92 -3.03
N SER A 123 -11.53 11.71 -2.26
CA SER A 123 -12.90 11.66 -2.76
C SER A 123 -13.83 12.43 -1.83
N ALA A 124 -14.97 12.84 -2.38
CA ALA A 124 -16.05 13.40 -1.58
C ALA A 124 -16.74 12.30 -0.79
N THR A 125 -17.16 12.59 0.44
CA THR A 125 -17.84 11.61 1.30
C THR A 125 -19.20 11.19 0.73
N ASP A 126 -19.94 12.10 0.09
CA ASP A 126 -21.34 11.84 -0.31
C ASP A 126 -21.57 11.89 -1.83
N GLY A 127 -20.54 12.05 -2.66
CA GLY A 127 -20.67 12.16 -4.12
C GLY A 127 -21.39 13.43 -4.62
N THR A 128 -22.20 14.07 -3.78
CA THR A 128 -22.95 15.31 -4.03
C THR A 128 -22.13 16.55 -3.71
N HIS A 129 -21.25 16.48 -2.72
CA HIS A 129 -20.45 17.61 -2.28
C HIS A 129 -19.09 17.64 -2.97
N PRO A 130 -18.73 18.73 -3.66
CA PRO A 130 -17.41 18.85 -4.26
C PRO A 130 -16.32 18.75 -3.18
N VAL A 131 -15.30 17.91 -3.42
CA VAL A 131 -14.04 17.95 -2.65
C VAL A 131 -13.60 19.41 -2.48
N PRO A 132 -13.23 19.88 -1.27
CA PRO A 132 -12.86 21.28 -1.06
C PRO A 132 -11.84 21.78 -2.10
N LYS A 133 -12.04 22.99 -2.66
CA LYS A 133 -11.18 23.53 -3.72
C LYS A 133 -9.69 23.52 -3.35
N GLU A 134 -9.38 23.75 -2.08
CA GLU A 134 -8.03 23.67 -1.50
C GLU A 134 -7.35 22.31 -1.69
N MET A 135 -8.13 21.22 -1.79
CA MET A 135 -7.63 19.86 -1.97
C MET A 135 -7.57 19.42 -3.44
N ARG A 136 -8.16 20.18 -4.36
CA ARG A 136 -8.25 19.85 -5.79
C ARG A 136 -6.98 20.15 -6.57
N GLN A 137 -6.03 20.89 -5.99
CA GLN A 137 -4.92 21.51 -6.73
C GLN A 137 -3.89 20.57 -7.38
N ASN A 138 -4.04 19.23 -7.33
CA ASN A 138 -3.11 18.30 -8.00
C ASN A 138 -3.77 17.08 -8.66
N VAL A 139 -5.09 17.10 -8.92
CA VAL A 139 -5.77 15.96 -9.57
C VAL A 139 -5.68 16.03 -11.11
N GLU A 140 -5.25 17.15 -11.69
CA GLU A 140 -5.21 17.32 -13.15
C GLU A 140 -3.80 17.26 -13.74
N LYS A 141 -3.49 16.07 -14.28
CA LYS A 141 -2.89 15.76 -15.59
C LYS A 141 -2.02 14.51 -15.47
N ILE A 142 -2.64 13.35 -15.67
CA ILE A 142 -1.95 12.21 -16.25
C ILE A 142 -2.48 12.14 -17.68
N ARG A 143 -1.67 12.62 -18.63
CA ARG A 143 -1.82 12.29 -20.06
C ARG A 143 -1.36 10.86 -20.27
#